data_AF-A0A850CFP4-F1
#
_entry.id   AF-A0A850CFP4-F1
#
_cell.length_a   1.000
_cell.length_b   1.000
_cell.length_c   1.000
_cell.angle_alpha   90.00
_cell.angle_beta   90.00
_cell.angle_gamma   90.00
#
_symmetry.space_group_name_H-M   'P 1'
#
loop_
_entity.id
_entity.type
_entity.pdbx_description
1 polymer ?
#
loop_
_entity_poly.entity_id
_entity_poly.type
_entity_poly.pdbx_seq_one_letter_code
_entity_poly.pdbx_strand_id
1 'polypeptide(L)'
;MVLALAAGAILVGALPGYAKITGAVVSTTSGTINVRSGPATDQKAVGTLAKGANPEVYCKARGEQIAGHVRTSSTWLRIGTDRWISNGYVAWSPSQDVPWCAAKTKAPTGSSVTTGGGELNVRAAASSTAGRQGGLANGAGVLVQCQVWGQQVDGTAGKSGVWYKVGDKRYVSAAYIKWSAGLPWLPWCGQDPPTIPRGGNQGFIDAHAAAAQASDRDTGVPASVTLAQAVLETGWGKGALAREDHNLFGMKCFGSPGDHALGCRDYATFECSPTGGCFDMDATFRAYASVEDSFQDHGDLLSNWSRYATAMDHADDAKRFATEIHKAGYATDPKYAEKLIGIMDDYDLYQYD
;
A
#
# COMPACT_ATOMS: atom_id res chain seq x y z
N MET A 1 -47.75 -1.73 -25.56
CA MET A 1 -47.17 -0.38 -25.44
C MET A 1 -45.77 -0.55 -24.88
N VAL A 2 -44.75 -0.43 -25.73
CA VAL A 2 -43.34 -0.64 -25.38
C VAL A 2 -42.85 0.62 -24.67
N LEU A 3 -42.51 0.54 -23.38
CA LEU A 3 -41.74 1.60 -22.72
C LEU A 3 -40.25 1.27 -22.86
N ALA A 4 -39.60 1.93 -23.81
CA ALA A 4 -38.15 2.01 -23.87
C ALA A 4 -37.65 2.83 -22.67
N LEU A 5 -36.92 2.19 -21.75
CA LEU A 5 -36.15 2.87 -20.73
C LEU A 5 -34.93 3.51 -21.39
N ALA A 6 -35.01 4.83 -21.56
CA ALA A 6 -33.92 5.65 -22.06
C ALA A 6 -32.68 5.51 -21.17
N ALA A 7 -31.53 5.26 -21.81
CA ALA A 7 -30.22 5.35 -21.19
C ALA A 7 -30.02 6.76 -20.64
N GLY A 8 -30.12 6.90 -19.32
CA GLY A 8 -29.80 8.14 -18.63
C GLY A 8 -28.31 8.44 -18.79
N ALA A 9 -27.97 9.40 -19.64
CA ALA A 9 -26.65 10.00 -19.67
C ALA A 9 -26.44 10.71 -18.32
N ILE A 10 -25.81 10.03 -17.37
CA ILE A 10 -25.35 10.62 -16.13
C ILE A 10 -24.31 11.67 -16.52
N LEU A 11 -24.62 12.95 -16.33
CA LEU A 11 -23.66 14.04 -16.50
C LEU A 11 -22.47 13.80 -15.56
N VAL A 12 -21.40 13.27 -16.14
CA VAL A 12 -20.08 13.19 -15.52
C VAL A 12 -19.48 14.58 -15.63
N GLY A 13 -19.41 15.32 -14.53
CA GLY A 13 -18.65 16.58 -14.50
C GLY A 13 -17.22 16.30 -14.97
N ALA A 14 -16.78 16.99 -16.02
CA ALA A 14 -15.43 16.86 -16.54
C ALA A 14 -14.42 17.21 -15.44
N LEU A 15 -13.39 16.38 -15.28
CA LEU A 15 -12.29 16.65 -14.37
C LEU A 15 -11.31 17.63 -15.03
N PRO A 16 -11.15 18.87 -14.51
CA PRO A 16 -10.15 19.79 -15.03
C PRO A 16 -8.75 19.15 -14.87
N GLY A 17 -8.00 19.05 -15.97
CA GLY A 17 -6.60 18.58 -15.96
C GLY A 17 -6.33 17.14 -16.41
N TYR A 18 -7.35 16.34 -16.72
CA TYR A 18 -7.16 14.98 -17.26
C TYR A 18 -7.78 14.83 -18.65
N ALA A 19 -7.03 14.27 -19.59
CA ALA A 19 -7.56 13.85 -20.88
C ALA A 19 -8.57 12.70 -20.69
N LYS A 20 -9.65 12.74 -21.45
CA LYS A 20 -10.66 11.68 -21.47
C LYS A 20 -10.15 10.47 -22.25
N ILE A 21 -10.23 9.30 -21.65
CA ILE A 21 -9.92 8.00 -22.27
C ILE A 21 -11.23 7.25 -22.45
N THR A 22 -11.50 6.82 -23.68
CA THR A 22 -12.72 6.11 -24.07
C THR A 22 -12.41 4.63 -24.36
N GLY A 23 -13.45 3.80 -24.50
CA GLY A 23 -13.30 2.36 -24.81
C GLY A 23 -13.26 1.44 -23.60
N ALA A 24 -13.43 1.97 -22.38
CA ALA A 24 -13.71 1.17 -21.19
C ALA A 24 -15.13 0.60 -21.28
N VAL A 25 -15.29 -0.71 -21.08
CA VAL A 25 -16.59 -1.37 -21.02
C VAL A 25 -16.73 -2.11 -19.69
N VAL A 26 -17.78 -1.79 -18.92
CA VAL A 26 -18.12 -2.51 -17.70
C VAL A 26 -18.60 -3.92 -18.05
N SER A 27 -17.94 -4.91 -17.48
CA SER A 27 -18.22 -6.33 -17.71
C SER A 27 -18.50 -7.03 -16.39
N THR A 28 -19.68 -7.63 -16.28
CA THR A 28 -20.15 -8.43 -15.13
C THR A 28 -20.92 -9.66 -15.62
N THR A 29 -21.01 -10.72 -14.80
CA THR A 29 -21.88 -11.86 -15.07
C THR A 29 -23.35 -11.44 -15.08
N SER A 30 -23.76 -10.68 -14.07
CA SER A 30 -25.09 -10.07 -13.91
C SER A 30 -25.00 -8.81 -13.04
N GLY A 31 -26.07 -8.01 -13.02
CA GLY A 31 -26.20 -6.84 -12.13
C GLY A 31 -25.33 -5.64 -12.51
N THR A 32 -25.09 -4.78 -11.52
CA THR A 32 -24.32 -3.54 -11.64
C THR A 32 -23.04 -3.60 -10.80
N ILE A 33 -22.06 -2.77 -11.13
CA ILE A 33 -20.91 -2.49 -10.25
C ILE A 33 -21.14 -1.20 -9.48
N ASN A 34 -20.56 -1.10 -8.29
CA ASN A 34 -20.56 0.13 -7.51
C ASN A 34 -19.55 1.14 -8.05
N VAL A 35 -19.96 2.40 -8.12
CA VAL A 35 -19.06 3.55 -8.24
C VAL A 35 -18.82 4.08 -6.84
N ARG A 36 -17.55 4.24 -6.46
CA ARG A 36 -17.12 4.57 -5.10
C ARG A 36 -16.49 5.96 -5.04
N SER A 37 -16.56 6.62 -3.88
CA SER A 37 -15.94 7.94 -3.66
C SER A 37 -14.41 7.91 -3.67
N GLY A 38 -13.82 6.73 -3.48
CA GLY A 38 -12.38 6.47 -3.55
C GLY A 38 -12.10 5.05 -4.06
N PRO A 39 -10.81 4.68 -4.21
CA PRO A 39 -10.40 3.41 -4.80
C PRO A 39 -10.45 2.23 -3.80
N ALA A 40 -11.55 2.09 -3.07
CA ALA A 40 -11.78 0.98 -2.14
C ALA A 40 -13.29 0.75 -1.89
N THR A 41 -13.66 -0.42 -1.38
CA THR A 41 -15.06 -0.81 -1.15
C THR A 41 -15.65 -0.25 0.14
N ASP A 42 -14.80 0.10 1.10
CA ASP A 42 -15.18 0.84 2.33
C ASP A 42 -15.58 2.29 2.04
N GLN A 43 -15.23 2.81 0.87
CA GLN A 43 -15.60 4.13 0.42
C GLN A 43 -17.10 4.20 0.08
N LYS A 44 -17.68 5.38 0.30
CA LYS A 44 -19.09 5.64 0.04
C LYS A 44 -19.47 5.24 -1.39
N ALA A 45 -20.52 4.46 -1.56
CA ALA A 45 -21.13 4.23 -2.87
C ALA A 45 -21.80 5.52 -3.34
N VAL A 46 -21.37 6.02 -4.50
CA VAL A 46 -21.84 7.28 -5.11
C VAL A 46 -22.57 7.04 -6.43
N GLY A 47 -22.82 5.79 -6.79
CA GLY A 47 -23.58 5.40 -7.96
C GLY A 47 -23.32 3.94 -8.35
N THR A 48 -23.88 3.54 -9.48
CA THR A 48 -23.64 2.22 -10.06
C THR A 48 -23.48 2.32 -11.58
N LEU A 49 -22.85 1.30 -12.18
CA LEU A 49 -22.79 1.12 -13.63
C LEU A 49 -23.28 -0.28 -14.00
N ALA A 50 -24.16 -0.36 -15.00
CA ALA A 50 -24.66 -1.64 -15.51
C ALA A 50 -23.63 -2.33 -16.42
N LYS A 51 -23.82 -3.64 -16.66
CA LYS A 51 -23.12 -4.37 -17.70
C LYS A 51 -23.23 -3.66 -19.06
N GLY A 52 -22.11 -3.52 -19.76
CA GLY A 52 -22.04 -2.82 -21.04
C GLY A 52 -22.00 -1.30 -20.93
N ALA A 53 -22.01 -0.72 -19.73
CA ALA A 53 -21.79 0.70 -19.56
C ALA A 53 -20.37 1.09 -20.01
N ASN A 54 -20.25 2.24 -20.66
CA ASN A 54 -19.00 2.71 -21.26
C ASN A 54 -18.53 4.03 -20.61
N PRO A 55 -17.99 3.98 -19.38
CA PRO A 55 -17.57 5.19 -18.69
C PRO A 55 -16.35 5.83 -19.37
N GLU A 56 -16.29 7.16 -19.37
CA GLU A 56 -15.04 7.87 -19.61
C GLU A 56 -14.09 7.63 -18.44
N VAL A 57 -12.84 7.31 -18.73
CA VAL A 57 -11.77 7.12 -17.75
C VAL A 57 -10.79 8.28 -17.85
N TYR A 58 -10.30 8.76 -16.72
CA TYR A 58 -9.40 9.93 -16.67
C TYR A 58 -8.00 9.56 -16.20
N CYS A 59 -7.91 8.68 -15.21
CA CYS A 59 -6.66 8.21 -14.65
C CYS A 59 -6.88 6.95 -13.81
N LYS A 60 -5.81 6.31 -13.36
CA LYS A 60 -5.83 5.13 -12.50
C LYS A 60 -5.14 5.38 -11.16
N ALA A 61 -5.60 4.74 -10.11
CA ALA A 61 -4.91 4.69 -8.82
C ALA A 61 -4.79 3.24 -8.37
N ARG A 62 -3.90 3.00 -7.42
CA ARG A 62 -3.86 1.76 -6.66
C ARG A 62 -4.89 1.88 -5.54
N GLY A 63 -5.48 0.76 -5.20
CA GLY A 63 -6.56 0.66 -4.24
C GLY A 63 -6.81 -0.79 -3.86
N GLU A 64 -7.92 -1.03 -3.18
CA GLU A 64 -8.30 -2.37 -2.73
C GLU A 64 -8.27 -3.36 -3.90
N GLN A 65 -7.71 -4.54 -3.67
CA GLN A 65 -7.76 -5.58 -4.67
C GLN A 65 -9.15 -6.16 -4.82
N ILE A 66 -9.67 -6.10 -6.05
CA ILE A 66 -10.98 -6.63 -6.37
C ILE A 66 -10.81 -7.76 -7.37
N ALA A 67 -11.25 -8.95 -6.98
CA ALA A 67 -11.53 -10.05 -7.89
C ALA A 67 -12.82 -9.71 -8.68
N GLY A 68 -12.64 -9.09 -9.85
CA GLY A 68 -13.76 -8.74 -10.73
C GLY A 68 -13.94 -9.74 -11.87
N HIS A 69 -15.03 -9.59 -12.62
CA HIS A 69 -15.40 -10.52 -13.68
C HIS A 69 -14.37 -10.59 -14.83
N VAL A 70 -13.61 -9.51 -15.05
CA VAL A 70 -12.57 -9.47 -16.09
C VAL A 70 -11.24 -9.97 -15.57
N ARG A 71 -10.86 -9.54 -14.37
CA ARG A 71 -9.58 -9.86 -13.74
C ARG A 71 -9.59 -9.53 -12.25
N THR A 72 -8.65 -10.12 -11.53
CA THR A 72 -8.29 -9.65 -10.19
C THR A 72 -7.33 -8.47 -10.30
N SER A 73 -7.67 -7.32 -9.72
CA SER A 73 -6.93 -6.07 -9.93
C SER A 73 -7.01 -5.14 -8.72
N SER A 74 -5.86 -4.61 -8.31
CA SER A 74 -5.74 -3.48 -7.36
C SER A 74 -5.72 -2.11 -8.05
N THR A 75 -5.89 -2.08 -9.38
CA THR A 75 -6.08 -0.84 -10.13
C THR A 75 -7.54 -0.40 -10.08
N TRP A 76 -7.74 0.86 -9.74
CA TRP A 76 -9.02 1.57 -9.79
C TRP A 76 -8.96 2.69 -10.81
N LEU A 77 -10.05 2.87 -11.55
CA LEU A 77 -10.19 3.87 -12.60
C LEU A 77 -11.03 5.02 -12.09
N ARG A 78 -10.52 6.24 -12.21
CA ARG A 78 -11.27 7.46 -11.93
C ARG A 78 -12.12 7.79 -13.15
N ILE A 79 -13.43 7.86 -12.94
CA ILE A 79 -14.44 8.13 -13.98
C ILE A 79 -15.16 9.46 -13.75
N GLY A 80 -14.66 10.29 -12.84
CA GLY A 80 -15.20 11.61 -12.49
C GLY A 80 -14.70 12.10 -11.13
N THR A 81 -15.14 13.28 -10.70
CA THR A 81 -14.86 13.82 -9.36
C THR A 81 -15.41 12.89 -8.29
N ASP A 82 -14.51 12.34 -7.47
CA ASP A 82 -14.82 11.38 -6.41
C ASP A 82 -15.72 10.21 -6.91
N ARG A 83 -15.39 9.70 -8.11
CA ARG A 83 -16.06 8.55 -8.73
C ARG A 83 -15.02 7.58 -9.27
N TRP A 84 -14.97 6.41 -8.66
CA TRP A 84 -14.00 5.37 -8.95
C TRP A 84 -14.69 4.03 -9.20
N ILE A 85 -14.15 3.25 -10.13
CA ILE A 85 -14.57 1.87 -10.38
C ILE A 85 -13.35 0.96 -10.39
N SER A 86 -13.51 -0.28 -9.96
CA SER A 86 -12.41 -1.24 -10.04
C SER A 86 -12.16 -1.66 -11.49
N ASN A 87 -10.89 -1.63 -11.91
CA ASN A 87 -10.46 -2.15 -13.22
C ASN A 87 -10.68 -3.68 -13.32
N GLY A 88 -10.93 -4.37 -12.21
CA GLY A 88 -11.29 -5.79 -12.21
C GLY A 88 -12.59 -6.10 -12.97
N TYR A 89 -13.45 -5.10 -13.16
CA TYR A 89 -14.71 -5.21 -13.91
C TYR A 89 -14.68 -4.47 -15.25
N VAL A 90 -13.51 -3.99 -15.71
CA VAL A 90 -13.41 -3.19 -16.93
C VAL A 90 -12.63 -3.95 -18.00
N ALA A 91 -13.30 -4.16 -19.13
CA ALA A 91 -12.70 -4.69 -20.34
C ALA A 91 -12.29 -3.54 -21.28
N TRP A 92 -11.21 -3.76 -22.03
CA TRP A 92 -10.66 -2.82 -23.00
C TRP A 92 -10.36 -3.57 -24.30
N SER A 93 -10.63 -2.94 -25.45
CA SER A 93 -10.21 -3.45 -26.75
C SER A 93 -9.99 -2.31 -27.74
N PRO A 94 -8.74 -1.95 -28.08
CA PRO A 94 -7.48 -2.48 -27.55
C PRO A 94 -7.21 -1.99 -26.11
N SER A 95 -6.22 -2.60 -25.45
CA SER A 95 -5.72 -2.13 -24.16
C SER A 95 -5.31 -0.65 -24.23
N GLN A 96 -5.70 0.14 -23.22
CA GLN A 96 -5.38 1.56 -23.15
C GLN A 96 -4.27 1.83 -22.12
N ASP A 97 -3.38 2.78 -22.43
CA ASP A 97 -2.45 3.31 -21.45
C ASP A 97 -3.14 4.38 -20.60
N VAL A 98 -3.66 3.97 -19.44
CA VAL A 98 -4.31 4.88 -18.50
C VAL A 98 -3.25 5.49 -17.57
N PRO A 99 -3.11 6.83 -17.50
CA PRO A 99 -2.12 7.47 -16.64
C PRO A 99 -2.49 7.37 -15.17
N TRP A 100 -1.51 7.45 -14.26
CA TRP A 100 -1.78 7.50 -12.82
C TRP A 100 -2.46 8.81 -12.41
N CYS A 101 -3.40 8.73 -11.47
CA CYS A 101 -4.03 9.90 -10.86
C CYS A 101 -3.00 10.60 -9.98
N ALA A 102 -2.76 11.86 -10.25
CA ALA A 102 -2.07 12.73 -9.32
C ALA A 102 -3.07 13.33 -8.31
N ALA A 103 -2.56 14.00 -7.26
CA ALA A 103 -3.38 14.86 -6.42
C ALA A 103 -4.21 15.85 -7.27
N LYS A 104 -5.34 16.37 -6.75
CA LYS A 104 -6.42 17.10 -7.45
C LYS A 104 -6.01 18.22 -8.45
N THR A 105 -4.73 18.58 -8.55
CA THR A 105 -4.18 19.67 -9.38
C THR A 105 -2.98 19.29 -10.26
N LYS A 106 -2.55 18.03 -10.31
CA LYS A 106 -1.31 17.62 -11.01
C LYS A 106 -1.57 16.84 -12.31
N ALA A 107 -0.75 17.12 -13.33
CA ALA A 107 -0.79 16.47 -14.64
C ALA A 107 -0.42 14.97 -14.56
N PRO A 108 -0.73 14.16 -15.60
CA PRO A 108 -0.25 12.77 -15.73
C PRO A 108 1.23 12.63 -15.44
N THR A 109 1.56 11.63 -14.63
CA THR A 109 2.93 11.37 -14.19
C THR A 109 3.62 10.41 -15.17
N GLY A 110 4.62 10.90 -15.90
CA GLY A 110 5.48 10.12 -16.78
C GLY A 110 6.90 10.03 -16.21
N SER A 111 7.61 8.96 -16.55
CA SER A 111 9.01 8.72 -16.19
C SER A 111 9.91 8.82 -17.41
N SER A 112 11.02 9.54 -17.26
CA SER A 112 12.07 9.58 -18.27
C SER A 112 13.47 9.43 -17.65
N VAL A 113 14.39 8.95 -18.47
CA VAL A 113 15.81 8.89 -18.11
C VAL A 113 16.39 10.29 -18.03
N THR A 114 17.11 10.56 -16.95
CA THR A 114 17.97 11.74 -16.79
C THR A 114 19.37 11.27 -16.43
N THR A 115 20.36 11.57 -17.26
CA THR A 115 21.78 11.22 -17.04
C THR A 115 22.72 12.39 -17.26
N GLY A 116 22.21 13.53 -17.78
CA GLY A 116 23.03 14.68 -18.16
C GLY A 116 23.73 14.55 -19.52
N GLY A 117 23.50 13.47 -20.29
CA GLY A 117 24.02 13.35 -21.67
C GLY A 117 24.50 11.96 -22.10
N GLY A 118 24.40 10.94 -21.25
CA GLY A 118 24.81 9.55 -21.55
C GLY A 118 23.67 8.53 -21.55
N GLU A 119 23.99 7.27 -21.85
CA GLU A 119 23.04 6.16 -21.75
C GLU A 119 22.96 5.64 -20.30
N LEU A 120 21.75 5.41 -19.80
CA LEU A 120 21.51 4.71 -18.55
C LEU A 120 21.56 3.20 -18.78
N ASN A 121 22.48 2.52 -18.09
CA ASN A 121 22.58 1.07 -18.13
C ASN A 121 21.34 0.40 -17.53
N VAL A 122 20.74 -0.53 -18.27
CA VAL A 122 19.76 -1.47 -17.73
C VAL A 122 20.51 -2.68 -17.19
N ARG A 123 20.18 -3.09 -15.96
CA ARG A 123 20.89 -4.11 -15.19
C ARG A 123 20.03 -5.36 -14.99
N ALA A 124 20.68 -6.51 -14.85
CA ALA A 124 20.03 -7.80 -14.60
C ALA A 124 19.44 -7.95 -13.19
N ALA A 125 19.90 -7.11 -12.25
CA ALA A 125 19.44 -7.02 -10.87
C ALA A 125 19.57 -5.56 -10.37
N ALA A 126 19.07 -5.28 -9.17
CA ALA A 126 19.11 -3.97 -8.52
C ALA A 126 20.51 -3.59 -7.99
N SER A 127 21.51 -3.67 -8.86
CA SER A 127 22.91 -3.37 -8.56
C SER A 127 23.63 -2.89 -9.82
N SER A 128 24.50 -1.91 -9.66
CA SER A 128 25.38 -1.40 -10.74
C SER A 128 26.42 -2.42 -11.20
N THR A 129 26.73 -3.43 -10.37
CA THR A 129 27.66 -4.53 -10.71
C THR A 129 26.98 -5.67 -11.45
N ALA A 130 25.64 -5.70 -11.51
CA ALA A 130 24.91 -6.73 -12.24
C ALA A 130 25.11 -6.60 -13.75
N GLY A 131 24.96 -7.74 -14.44
CA GLY A 131 25.14 -7.84 -15.89
C GLY A 131 24.30 -6.82 -16.65
N ARG A 132 24.89 -6.18 -17.68
CA ARG A 132 24.21 -5.19 -18.51
C ARG A 132 23.23 -5.87 -19.47
N GLN A 133 22.00 -5.38 -19.50
CA GLN A 133 20.88 -5.86 -20.32
C GLN A 133 20.50 -4.83 -21.41
N GLY A 134 21.50 -4.07 -21.88
CA GLY A 134 21.35 -2.90 -22.76
C GLY A 134 21.32 -1.58 -21.98
N GLY A 135 20.71 -0.55 -22.57
CA GLY A 135 20.46 0.70 -21.88
C GLY A 135 19.53 1.64 -22.61
N LEU A 136 19.32 2.81 -22.00
CA LEU A 136 18.29 3.78 -22.36
C LEU A 136 18.93 5.15 -22.55
N ALA A 137 18.67 5.79 -23.68
CA ALA A 137 19.19 7.12 -23.97
C ALA A 137 18.65 8.17 -22.97
N ASN A 138 19.43 9.24 -22.74
CA ASN A 138 18.95 10.39 -21.97
C ASN A 138 17.64 10.94 -22.57
N GLY A 139 16.65 11.23 -21.74
CA GLY A 139 15.33 11.68 -22.15
C GLY A 139 14.38 10.57 -22.62
N ALA A 140 14.83 9.32 -22.77
CA ALA A 140 13.96 8.22 -23.14
C ALA A 140 12.86 7.99 -22.08
N GLY A 141 11.63 7.76 -22.55
CA GLY A 141 10.52 7.36 -21.68
C GLY A 141 10.75 5.96 -21.11
N VAL A 142 10.41 5.77 -19.83
CA VAL A 142 10.59 4.49 -19.13
C VAL A 142 9.26 4.00 -18.62
N LEU A 143 8.90 2.75 -18.94
CA LEU A 143 7.75 2.08 -18.35
C LEU A 143 8.19 1.33 -17.09
N VAL A 144 7.79 1.82 -15.92
CA VAL A 144 8.09 1.21 -14.62
C VAL A 144 6.98 0.24 -14.23
N GLN A 145 7.34 -0.99 -13.90
CA GLN A 145 6.41 -2.04 -13.46
C GLN A 145 6.21 -2.00 -11.94
N CYS A 146 7.31 -1.93 -11.19
CA CYS A 146 7.37 -1.92 -9.74
C CYS A 146 8.75 -1.45 -9.28
N GLN A 147 8.88 -1.17 -7.99
CA GLN A 147 10.14 -0.80 -7.36
C GLN A 147 10.76 -1.98 -6.61
N VAL A 148 12.09 -1.99 -6.48
CA VAL A 148 12.85 -2.95 -5.68
C VAL A 148 13.90 -2.21 -4.87
N TRP A 149 14.15 -2.68 -3.66
CA TRP A 149 15.28 -2.22 -2.87
C TRP A 149 16.58 -2.85 -3.39
N GLY A 150 17.67 -2.07 -3.43
CA GLY A 150 18.93 -2.54 -3.97
C GLY A 150 20.10 -1.64 -3.61
N GLN A 151 21.15 -1.70 -4.44
CA GLN A 151 22.35 -0.90 -4.21
C GLN A 151 21.99 0.59 -4.24
N GLN A 152 22.48 1.32 -3.24
CA GLN A 152 22.42 2.77 -3.25
C GLN A 152 23.29 3.35 -4.38
N VAL A 153 22.68 4.15 -5.24
CA VAL A 153 23.33 4.83 -6.36
C VAL A 153 23.13 6.33 -6.21
N ASP A 154 24.19 7.08 -6.53
CA ASP A 154 24.13 8.54 -6.67
C ASP A 154 24.05 8.90 -8.15
N GLY A 155 23.05 9.69 -8.52
CA GLY A 155 22.73 9.99 -9.91
C GLY A 155 22.08 11.36 -10.06
N THR A 156 21.79 11.74 -11.30
CA THR A 156 21.30 13.10 -11.61
C THR A 156 19.89 13.40 -11.10
N ALA A 157 19.12 12.39 -10.66
CA ALA A 157 17.85 12.56 -9.96
C ALA A 157 18.00 12.50 -8.43
N GLY A 158 19.23 12.38 -7.92
CA GLY A 158 19.55 12.26 -6.51
C GLY A 158 20.05 10.87 -6.12
N LYS A 159 20.31 10.70 -4.82
CA LYS A 159 20.78 9.46 -4.23
C LYS A 159 19.62 8.55 -3.88
N SER A 160 19.66 7.29 -4.30
CA SER A 160 18.55 6.34 -4.04
C SER A 160 19.03 4.90 -3.91
N GLY A 161 18.48 4.19 -2.92
CA GLY A 161 18.53 2.72 -2.80
C GLY A 161 17.45 2.00 -3.62
N VAL A 162 16.57 2.75 -4.28
CA VAL A 162 15.46 2.20 -5.07
C VAL A 162 15.88 1.98 -6.51
N TRP A 163 15.47 0.85 -7.07
CA TRP A 163 15.56 0.52 -8.48
C TRP A 163 14.17 0.25 -9.04
N TYR A 164 13.96 0.56 -10.31
CA TYR A 164 12.72 0.27 -11.01
C TYR A 164 12.89 -0.95 -11.90
N LYS A 165 11.96 -1.90 -11.78
CA LYS A 165 11.82 -2.99 -12.74
C LYS A 165 11.13 -2.45 -13.99
N VAL A 166 11.78 -2.56 -15.13
CA VAL A 166 11.33 -2.03 -16.44
C VAL A 166 11.10 -3.13 -17.48
N GLY A 167 11.15 -4.39 -17.03
CA GLY A 167 10.98 -5.59 -17.84
C GLY A 167 11.39 -6.83 -17.06
N ASP A 168 11.26 -8.01 -17.67
CA ASP A 168 11.74 -9.24 -17.04
C ASP A 168 13.27 -9.19 -16.85
N LYS A 169 13.71 -9.36 -15.60
CA LYS A 169 15.11 -9.21 -15.15
C LYS A 169 15.80 -7.94 -15.69
N ARG A 170 15.07 -6.83 -15.83
CA ARG A 170 15.58 -5.55 -16.32
C ARG A 170 15.29 -4.45 -15.32
N TYR A 171 16.35 -3.85 -14.79
CA TYR A 171 16.29 -2.86 -13.72
C TYR A 171 17.08 -1.61 -14.08
N VAL A 172 16.58 -0.45 -13.67
CA VAL A 172 17.29 0.84 -13.76
C VAL A 172 17.26 1.52 -12.40
N SER A 173 18.32 2.22 -12.03
CA SER A 173 18.35 2.91 -10.74
C SER A 173 17.39 4.11 -10.76
N ALA A 174 16.63 4.28 -9.68
CA ALA A 174 15.77 5.45 -9.52
C ALA A 174 16.55 6.77 -9.48
N ALA A 175 17.85 6.71 -9.14
CA ALA A 175 18.78 7.84 -9.15
C ALA A 175 18.96 8.51 -10.53
N TYR A 176 18.49 7.88 -11.60
CA TYR A 176 18.55 8.41 -12.97
C TYR A 176 17.18 8.50 -13.65
N ILE A 177 16.08 8.39 -12.89
CA ILE A 177 14.73 8.49 -13.43
C ILE A 177 14.05 9.72 -12.84
N LYS A 178 13.60 10.62 -13.73
CA LYS A 178 12.83 11.80 -13.36
C LYS A 178 11.35 11.56 -13.64
N TRP A 179 10.52 11.91 -12.67
CA TRP A 179 9.07 11.90 -12.81
C TRP A 179 8.56 13.31 -13.10
N SER A 180 7.63 13.44 -14.05
CA SER A 180 7.12 14.75 -14.50
C SER A 180 6.35 15.54 -13.43
N ALA A 181 5.73 14.86 -12.46
CA ALA A 181 4.86 15.49 -11.45
C ALA A 181 5.12 15.00 -10.00
N GLY A 182 6.31 14.43 -9.76
CA GLY A 182 6.67 13.71 -8.53
C GLY A 182 6.49 12.19 -8.68
N LEU A 183 7.07 11.41 -7.76
CA LEU A 183 6.99 9.96 -7.78
C LEU A 183 5.51 9.51 -7.62
N PRO A 184 4.92 8.74 -8.56
CA PRO A 184 3.62 8.15 -8.33
C PRO A 184 3.74 7.04 -7.27
N TRP A 185 2.63 6.66 -6.65
CA TRP A 185 2.64 5.46 -5.80
C TRP A 185 2.98 4.24 -6.68
N LEU A 186 4.07 3.56 -6.36
CA LEU A 186 4.55 2.37 -7.06
C LEU A 186 4.61 1.20 -6.09
N PRO A 187 4.11 0.02 -6.49
CA PRO A 187 4.20 -1.19 -5.68
C PRO A 187 5.63 -1.69 -5.59
N TRP A 188 5.98 -2.36 -4.49
CA TRP A 188 7.18 -3.17 -4.45
C TRP A 188 7.00 -4.43 -5.31
N CYS A 189 8.05 -4.87 -5.99
CA CYS A 189 7.98 -6.12 -6.75
C CYS A 189 7.85 -7.29 -5.78
N GLY A 190 6.87 -8.17 -6.02
CA GLY A 190 6.57 -9.29 -5.11
C GLY A 190 5.65 -8.92 -3.95
N GLN A 191 5.24 -7.65 -3.85
CA GLN A 191 4.27 -7.23 -2.85
C GLN A 191 2.88 -7.75 -3.19
N ASP A 192 2.25 -8.33 -2.18
CA ASP A 192 0.87 -8.69 -2.22
C ASP A 192 0.01 -7.45 -2.49
N PRO A 193 -1.12 -7.65 -3.14
CA PRO A 193 -2.01 -6.56 -3.45
C PRO A 193 -2.64 -5.98 -2.16
N PRO A 194 -2.95 -4.67 -2.11
CA PRO A 194 -3.64 -4.08 -0.96
C PRO A 194 -4.97 -4.75 -0.64
N THR A 195 -5.17 -5.12 0.62
CA THR A 195 -6.41 -5.74 1.11
C THR A 195 -7.04 -4.92 2.22
N ILE A 196 -8.37 -4.95 2.29
CA ILE A 196 -9.14 -4.44 3.44
C ILE A 196 -9.89 -5.63 4.02
N PRO A 197 -9.68 -5.97 5.30
CA PRO A 197 -10.45 -7.03 5.94
C PRO A 197 -11.95 -6.76 5.86
N ARG A 198 -12.72 -7.78 5.48
CA ARG A 198 -14.18 -7.72 5.34
C ARG A 198 -14.82 -8.32 6.58
N GLY A 199 -16.03 -7.88 6.93
CA GLY A 199 -16.75 -8.39 8.11
C GLY A 199 -16.61 -7.50 9.35
N GLY A 200 -16.15 -6.25 9.19
CA GLY A 200 -16.00 -5.32 10.28
C GLY A 200 -14.83 -5.69 11.19
N ASN A 201 -14.98 -5.43 12.49
CA ASN A 201 -13.93 -5.63 13.47
C ASN A 201 -13.53 -7.12 13.62
N GLN A 202 -14.51 -8.01 13.70
CA GLN A 202 -14.25 -9.46 13.75
C GLN A 202 -13.51 -9.94 12.50
N GLY A 203 -13.91 -9.45 11.33
CA GLY A 203 -13.25 -9.81 10.09
C GLY A 203 -11.79 -9.38 9.98
N PHE A 204 -11.39 -8.30 10.69
CA PHE A 204 -9.98 -7.95 10.83
C PHE A 204 -9.24 -8.99 11.68
N ILE A 205 -9.82 -9.42 12.80
CA ILE A 205 -9.22 -10.42 13.68
C ILE A 205 -9.07 -11.74 12.93
N ASP A 206 -10.14 -12.22 12.30
CA ASP A 206 -10.15 -13.48 11.54
C ASP A 206 -9.09 -13.49 10.43
N ALA A 207 -8.89 -12.34 9.75
CA ALA A 207 -7.94 -12.21 8.66
C ALA A 207 -6.47 -12.25 9.11
N HIS A 208 -6.18 -11.94 10.38
CA HIS A 208 -4.81 -11.81 10.87
C HIS A 208 -4.45 -12.79 12.00
N ALA A 209 -5.43 -13.50 12.58
CA ALA A 209 -5.21 -14.44 13.68
C ALA A 209 -4.14 -15.48 13.34
N ALA A 210 -4.21 -16.08 12.14
CA ALA A 210 -3.23 -17.08 11.72
C ALA A 210 -1.78 -16.54 11.66
N ALA A 211 -1.62 -15.29 11.21
CA ALA A 211 -0.32 -14.63 11.14
C ALA A 211 0.20 -14.29 12.54
N ALA A 212 -0.67 -13.80 13.44
CA ALA A 212 -0.33 -13.54 14.83
C ALA A 212 0.11 -14.81 15.56
N GLN A 213 -0.63 -15.91 15.40
CA GLN A 213 -0.31 -17.21 15.98
C GLN A 213 0.99 -17.81 15.43
N ALA A 214 1.32 -17.54 14.16
CA ALA A 214 2.59 -17.95 13.59
C ALA A 214 3.75 -17.17 14.22
N SER A 215 3.62 -15.85 14.31
CA SER A 215 4.62 -14.98 14.96
C SER A 215 4.81 -15.35 16.45
N ASP A 216 3.73 -15.65 17.16
CA ASP A 216 3.79 -16.12 18.55
C ASP A 216 4.62 -17.40 18.68
N ARG A 217 4.31 -18.44 17.90
CA ARG A 217 5.08 -19.69 17.92
C ARG A 217 6.57 -19.50 17.64
N ASP A 218 6.91 -18.55 16.78
CA ASP A 218 8.28 -18.33 16.33
C ASP A 218 9.08 -17.42 17.29
N THR A 219 8.39 -16.50 18.00
CA THR A 219 9.05 -15.42 18.77
C THR A 219 8.71 -15.40 20.26
N GLY A 220 7.66 -16.10 20.67
CA GLY A 220 7.11 -16.11 22.02
C GLY A 220 6.36 -14.82 22.41
N VAL A 221 6.07 -13.94 21.46
CA VAL A 221 5.28 -12.73 21.70
C VAL A 221 3.79 -13.09 21.59
N PRO A 222 2.96 -12.84 22.62
CA PRO A 222 1.57 -13.30 22.64
C PRO A 222 0.77 -12.83 21.42
N ALA A 223 0.09 -13.77 20.76
CA ALA A 223 -0.76 -13.49 19.61
C ALA A 223 -1.86 -12.46 19.94
N SER A 224 -2.43 -12.54 21.15
CA SER A 224 -3.46 -11.62 21.66
C SER A 224 -2.97 -10.18 21.73
N VAL A 225 -1.76 -9.96 22.27
CA VAL A 225 -1.11 -8.64 22.32
C VAL A 225 -0.81 -8.15 20.91
N THR A 226 -0.23 -9.01 20.07
CA THR A 226 0.15 -8.65 18.70
C THR A 226 -1.08 -8.26 17.87
N LEU A 227 -2.20 -8.99 17.99
CA LEU A 227 -3.47 -8.63 17.34
C LEU A 227 -4.03 -7.31 17.87
N ALA A 228 -4.01 -7.09 19.20
CA ALA A 228 -4.48 -5.84 19.79
C ALA A 228 -3.67 -4.63 19.31
N GLN A 229 -2.34 -4.77 19.18
CA GLN A 229 -1.47 -3.76 18.60
C GLN A 229 -1.84 -3.53 17.13
N ALA A 230 -1.94 -4.58 16.31
CA ALA A 230 -2.33 -4.44 14.91
C ALA A 230 -3.69 -3.73 14.76
N VAL A 231 -4.68 -4.01 15.62
CA VAL A 231 -5.97 -3.30 15.64
C VAL A 231 -5.77 -1.80 15.92
N LEU A 232 -5.02 -1.47 16.97
CA LEU A 232 -4.82 -0.10 17.44
C LEU A 232 -4.01 0.73 16.44
N GLU A 233 -2.85 0.22 16.00
CA GLU A 233 -1.91 0.92 15.13
C GLU A 233 -2.49 1.20 13.74
N THR A 234 -3.37 0.32 13.25
CA THR A 234 -3.94 0.43 11.90
C THR A 234 -5.34 1.04 11.88
N GLY A 235 -5.96 1.23 13.04
CA GLY A 235 -7.37 1.60 13.16
C GLY A 235 -8.28 0.59 12.46
N TRP A 236 -8.12 -0.71 12.79
CA TRP A 236 -8.84 -1.83 12.15
C TRP A 236 -8.51 -2.01 10.65
N GLY A 237 -7.24 -1.89 10.28
CA GLY A 237 -6.75 -2.09 8.92
C GLY A 237 -7.07 -0.97 7.95
N LYS A 238 -7.49 0.20 8.45
CA LYS A 238 -7.90 1.35 7.62
C LYS A 238 -6.75 2.29 7.28
N GLY A 239 -5.65 2.23 8.03
CA GLY A 239 -4.45 3.03 7.78
C GLY A 239 -3.90 2.80 6.36
N ALA A 240 -3.40 3.86 5.72
CA ALA A 240 -2.79 3.74 4.38
C ALA A 240 -1.53 2.85 4.42
N LEU A 241 -0.68 3.03 5.44
CA LEU A 241 0.53 2.23 5.64
C LEU A 241 0.23 0.72 5.71
N ALA A 242 -0.77 0.35 6.51
CA ALA A 242 -1.23 -1.03 6.66
C ALA A 242 -1.81 -1.61 5.36
N ARG A 243 -2.65 -0.84 4.67
CA ARG A 243 -3.32 -1.33 3.45
C ARG A 243 -2.39 -1.42 2.26
N GLU A 244 -1.53 -0.42 2.08
CA GLU A 244 -0.73 -0.25 0.87
C GLU A 244 0.60 -0.98 0.93
N ASP A 245 1.21 -1.01 2.12
CA ASP A 245 2.56 -1.54 2.34
C ASP A 245 2.60 -2.65 3.41
N HIS A 246 1.44 -3.18 3.79
CA HIS A 246 1.26 -4.32 4.69
C HIS A 246 1.90 -4.13 6.07
N ASN A 247 2.24 -2.90 6.43
CA ASN A 247 2.92 -2.59 7.68
C ASN A 247 1.88 -2.28 8.76
N LEU A 248 1.57 -3.29 9.57
CA LEU A 248 0.50 -3.21 10.56
C LEU A 248 0.94 -2.58 11.88
N PHE A 249 2.24 -2.42 12.11
CA PHE A 249 2.79 -2.02 13.41
C PHE A 249 3.54 -0.67 13.37
N GLY A 250 3.46 0.06 12.27
CA GLY A 250 4.16 1.34 12.12
C GLY A 250 5.68 1.20 12.11
N MET A 251 6.20 0.06 11.64
CA MET A 251 7.62 -0.27 11.69
C MET A 251 8.41 0.70 10.81
N LYS A 252 9.23 1.54 11.45
CA LYS A 252 10.09 2.51 10.78
C LYS A 252 11.24 1.81 10.05
N CYS A 253 11.66 2.40 8.94
CA CYS A 253 12.85 1.99 8.23
C CYS A 253 14.03 2.90 8.59
N PHE A 254 15.12 2.30 9.07
CA PHE A 254 16.33 3.01 9.47
C PHE A 254 17.44 2.82 8.43
N GLY A 255 17.28 3.44 7.25
CA GLY A 255 18.25 3.39 6.16
C GLY A 255 18.31 2.06 5.37
N SER A 256 17.72 0.98 5.90
CA SER A 256 17.58 -0.33 5.24
C SER A 256 16.28 -1.01 5.68
N PRO A 257 15.60 -1.79 4.81
CA PRO A 257 14.36 -2.50 5.14
C PRO A 257 14.54 -3.63 6.16
N GLY A 258 15.76 -4.13 6.36
CA GLY A 258 15.99 -5.35 7.16
C GLY A 258 15.68 -6.61 6.36
N ASP A 259 15.47 -7.72 7.05
CA ASP A 259 15.38 -9.05 6.43
C ASP A 259 13.97 -9.40 5.96
N HIS A 260 12.93 -8.84 6.61
CA HIS A 260 11.52 -9.13 6.32
C HIS A 260 10.90 -8.21 5.27
N ALA A 261 11.28 -6.93 5.25
CA ALA A 261 10.65 -5.95 4.39
C ALA A 261 11.25 -5.94 2.97
N LEU A 262 10.42 -5.67 1.96
CA LEU A 262 10.83 -5.49 0.57
C LEU A 262 11.60 -4.19 0.33
N GLY A 263 11.37 -3.20 1.19
CA GLY A 263 11.94 -1.87 1.03
C GLY A 263 11.35 -0.85 2.00
N CYS A 264 11.63 0.41 1.72
CA CYS A 264 11.30 1.53 2.58
C CYS A 264 10.56 2.63 1.82
N ARG A 265 9.45 3.12 2.36
CA ARG A 265 8.63 4.17 1.75
C ARG A 265 8.36 5.30 2.73
N ASP A 266 8.40 6.52 2.23
CA ASP A 266 8.02 7.71 2.97
C ASP A 266 6.49 7.85 3.04
N TYR A 267 5.99 8.09 4.24
CA TYR A 267 4.62 8.46 4.52
C TYR A 267 4.60 9.78 5.30
N ALA A 268 3.65 10.64 4.97
CA ALA A 268 3.32 11.76 5.84
C ALA A 268 2.76 11.21 7.16
N THR A 269 3.35 11.65 8.26
CA THR A 269 2.98 11.31 9.63
C THR A 269 2.80 12.59 10.46
N PHE A 270 2.15 12.45 11.60
CA PHE A 270 1.97 13.52 12.58
C PHE A 270 2.71 13.13 13.85
N GLU A 271 3.76 13.87 14.19
CA GLU A 271 4.66 13.53 15.29
C GLU A 271 4.60 14.61 16.36
N CYS A 272 4.57 14.20 17.62
CA CYS A 272 4.51 15.09 18.77
C CYS A 272 5.87 15.07 19.49
N SER A 273 6.44 16.24 19.75
CA SER A 273 7.67 16.35 20.53
C SER A 273 7.40 16.00 22.00
N PRO A 274 8.32 15.26 22.67
CA PRO A 274 8.26 15.03 24.11
C PRO A 274 8.21 16.33 24.95
N THR A 275 8.69 17.45 24.39
CA THR A 275 8.69 18.77 25.04
C THR A 275 7.50 19.65 24.66
N GLY A 276 6.55 19.12 23.87
CA GLY A 276 5.31 19.78 23.47
C GLY A 276 5.27 20.21 22.00
N GLY A 277 4.06 20.21 21.43
CA GLY A 277 3.79 20.54 20.04
C GLY A 277 3.77 19.29 19.15
N CYS A 278 2.86 19.26 18.19
CA CYS A 278 2.74 18.21 17.18
C CYS A 278 2.78 18.81 15.78
N PHE A 279 3.41 18.12 14.85
CA PHE A 279 3.69 18.64 13.51
C PHE A 279 3.67 17.54 12.47
N ASP A 280 3.22 17.89 11.27
CA ASP A 280 3.32 17.02 10.10
C ASP A 280 4.81 16.86 9.73
N MET A 281 5.26 15.62 9.57
CA MET A 281 6.57 15.29 9.03
C MET A 281 6.48 14.07 8.12
N ASP A 282 7.43 13.90 7.22
CA ASP A 282 7.58 12.63 6.51
C ASP A 282 8.43 11.68 7.36
N ALA A 283 7.98 10.43 7.49
CA ALA A 283 8.76 9.36 8.09
C ALA A 283 8.84 8.18 7.13
N THR A 284 9.99 7.52 7.12
CA THR A 284 10.21 6.34 6.29
C THR A 284 9.82 5.08 7.05
N PHE A 285 8.93 4.29 6.47
CA PHE A 285 8.44 3.04 7.02
C PHE A 285 8.86 1.85 6.16
N ARG A 286 8.94 0.69 6.79
CA ARG A 286 9.12 -0.59 6.10
C ARG A 286 7.87 -0.90 5.26
N ALA A 287 8.09 -1.55 4.13
CA ALA A 287 7.03 -2.06 3.27
C ALA A 287 7.25 -3.54 3.03
N TYR A 288 6.23 -4.35 3.31
CA TYR A 288 6.34 -5.80 3.33
C TYR A 288 5.79 -6.45 2.08
N ALA A 289 6.17 -7.70 1.85
CA ALA A 289 5.55 -8.48 0.78
C ALA A 289 4.14 -8.90 1.19
N SER A 290 3.95 -9.31 2.43
CA SER A 290 2.68 -9.79 2.99
C SER A 290 2.42 -9.23 4.39
N VAL A 291 1.22 -9.45 4.95
CA VAL A 291 0.97 -9.11 6.35
C VAL A 291 1.78 -9.99 7.28
N GLU A 292 1.97 -11.27 6.92
CA GLU A 292 2.74 -12.26 7.66
C GLU A 292 4.17 -11.78 7.93
N ASP A 293 4.84 -11.20 6.91
CA ASP A 293 6.19 -10.63 7.08
C ASP A 293 6.18 -9.48 8.09
N SER A 294 5.12 -8.66 8.12
CA SER A 294 4.99 -7.59 9.11
C SER A 294 4.77 -8.12 10.53
N PHE A 295 4.05 -9.23 10.70
CA PHE A 295 3.86 -9.89 12.01
C PHE A 295 5.16 -10.50 12.51
N GLN A 296 5.94 -11.13 11.63
CA GLN A 296 7.22 -11.71 11.99
C GLN A 296 8.25 -10.64 12.34
N ASP A 297 8.37 -9.57 11.54
CA ASP A 297 9.29 -8.47 11.83
C ASP A 297 8.97 -7.76 13.16
N HIS A 298 7.69 -7.61 13.48
CA HIS A 298 7.26 -7.08 14.78
C HIS A 298 7.59 -8.02 15.94
N GLY A 299 7.32 -9.32 15.79
CA GLY A 299 7.65 -10.33 16.80
C GLY A 299 9.16 -10.40 17.06
N ASP A 300 9.98 -10.37 16.00
CA ASP A 300 11.44 -10.33 16.10
C ASP A 300 11.94 -9.06 16.79
N LEU A 301 11.31 -7.91 16.55
CA LEU A 301 11.65 -6.66 17.25
C LEU A 301 11.36 -6.78 18.75
N LEU A 302 10.18 -7.28 19.15
CA LEU A 302 9.84 -7.38 20.56
C LEU A 302 10.65 -8.45 21.30
N SER A 303 10.91 -9.59 20.65
CA SER A 303 11.64 -10.70 21.28
C SER A 303 13.15 -10.45 21.40
N ASN A 304 13.77 -9.76 20.43
CA ASN A 304 15.23 -9.61 20.40
C ASN A 304 15.76 -8.31 21.01
N TRP A 305 14.94 -7.25 21.11
CA TRP A 305 15.44 -5.97 21.57
C TRP A 305 15.45 -5.89 23.10
N SER A 306 16.63 -5.69 23.69
CA SER A 306 16.87 -5.79 25.14
C SER A 306 15.93 -4.93 26.00
N ARG A 307 15.40 -3.83 25.46
CA ARG A 307 14.43 -2.98 26.15
C ARG A 307 13.11 -3.69 26.49
N TYR A 308 12.75 -4.74 25.76
CA TYR A 308 11.52 -5.52 25.93
C TYR A 308 11.73 -6.83 26.69
N ALA A 309 12.96 -7.12 27.18
CA ALA A 309 13.26 -8.37 27.87
C ALA A 309 12.33 -8.64 29.08
N THR A 310 12.03 -7.61 29.88
CA THR A 310 11.08 -7.74 31.00
C THR A 310 9.66 -8.11 30.54
N ALA A 311 9.25 -7.69 29.34
CA ALA A 311 7.96 -8.11 28.80
C ALA A 311 7.99 -9.60 28.42
N MET A 312 9.09 -10.07 27.80
CA MET A 312 9.27 -11.48 27.42
C MET A 312 9.28 -12.43 28.63
N ASP A 313 9.71 -11.98 29.81
CA ASP A 313 9.58 -12.74 31.07
C ASP A 313 8.11 -12.97 31.48
N HIS A 314 7.16 -12.31 30.81
CA HIS A 314 5.72 -12.39 31.04
C HIS A 314 4.94 -12.78 29.78
N ALA A 315 5.56 -13.52 28.86
CA ALA A 315 4.89 -14.03 27.65
C ALA A 315 3.67 -14.91 27.97
N ASP A 316 3.58 -15.51 29.15
CA ASP A 316 2.44 -16.30 29.61
C ASP A 316 1.30 -15.45 30.25
N ASP A 317 1.49 -14.13 30.37
CA ASP A 317 0.50 -13.18 30.87
C ASP A 317 0.40 -11.99 29.92
N ALA A 318 -0.46 -12.10 28.90
CA ALA A 318 -0.67 -11.09 27.87
C ALA A 318 -1.00 -9.68 28.42
N LYS A 319 -1.73 -9.58 29.55
CA LYS A 319 -2.04 -8.27 30.15
C LYS A 319 -0.80 -7.65 30.78
N ARG A 320 0.01 -8.46 31.46
CA ARG A 320 1.30 -8.03 32.00
C ARG A 320 2.27 -7.69 30.89
N PHE A 321 2.35 -8.51 29.84
CA PHE A 321 3.17 -8.26 28.66
C PHE A 321 2.85 -6.90 28.04
N ALA A 322 1.56 -6.61 27.76
CA ALA A 322 1.10 -5.32 27.24
C ALA A 322 1.50 -4.13 28.14
N THR A 323 1.47 -4.33 29.45
CA THR A 323 1.90 -3.32 30.44
C THR A 323 3.41 -3.09 30.39
N GLU A 324 4.22 -4.14 30.27
CA GLU A 324 5.68 -4.05 30.25
C GLU A 324 6.21 -3.49 28.92
N ILE A 325 5.64 -3.83 27.76
CA ILE A 325 6.04 -3.19 26.49
C ILE A 325 5.72 -1.69 26.50
N HIS A 326 4.61 -1.28 27.14
CA HIS A 326 4.28 0.13 27.29
C HIS A 326 5.30 0.84 28.20
N LYS A 327 5.61 0.26 29.38
CA LYS A 327 6.64 0.81 30.29
C LYS A 327 8.01 0.88 29.63
N ALA A 328 8.34 -0.09 28.77
CA ALA A 328 9.57 -0.11 27.99
C ALA A 328 9.62 1.00 26.93
N GLY A 329 8.50 1.70 26.67
CA GLY A 329 8.40 2.84 25.77
C GLY A 329 8.11 2.46 24.33
N TYR A 330 7.24 1.46 24.11
CA TYR A 330 6.70 1.14 22.78
C TYR A 330 5.88 2.31 22.20
N ALA A 331 5.03 2.92 23.03
CA ALA A 331 4.22 4.08 22.67
C ALA A 331 4.31 5.17 23.74
N THR A 332 4.04 6.41 23.35
CA THR A 332 4.02 7.59 24.25
C THR A 332 2.63 7.90 24.80
N ASP A 333 1.58 7.25 24.29
CA ASP A 333 0.21 7.42 24.79
C ASP A 333 0.08 6.84 26.21
N PRO A 334 -0.25 7.65 27.24
CA PRO A 334 -0.34 7.16 28.62
C PRO A 334 -1.40 6.06 28.83
N LYS A 335 -2.36 5.91 27.90
CA LYS A 335 -3.40 4.88 27.96
C LYS A 335 -3.11 3.67 27.06
N TYR A 336 -1.90 3.54 26.53
CA TYR A 336 -1.59 2.51 25.53
C TYR A 336 -1.89 1.09 26.04
N ALA A 337 -1.33 0.71 27.19
CA ALA A 337 -1.56 -0.61 27.77
C ALA A 337 -3.06 -0.86 28.07
N GLU A 338 -3.77 0.14 28.60
CA GLU A 338 -5.21 0.05 28.90
C GLU A 338 -6.04 -0.20 27.62
N LYS A 339 -5.68 0.46 26.51
CA LYS A 339 -6.32 0.26 25.21
C LYS A 339 -6.08 -1.13 24.67
N LEU A 340 -4.85 -1.63 24.74
CA LEU A 340 -4.52 -2.98 24.29
C LEU A 340 -5.30 -4.03 25.10
N ILE A 341 -5.28 -3.92 26.43
CA ILE A 341 -6.01 -4.81 27.33
C ILE A 341 -7.52 -4.75 27.05
N GLY A 342 -8.07 -3.55 26.86
CA GLY A 342 -9.48 -3.39 26.49
C GLY A 342 -9.83 -4.08 25.17
N ILE A 343 -8.98 -3.96 24.14
CA ILE A 343 -9.18 -4.66 22.86
C ILE A 343 -9.10 -6.18 23.05
N MET A 344 -8.14 -6.68 23.83
CA MET A 344 -8.01 -8.11 24.10
C MET A 344 -9.23 -8.66 24.85
N ASP A 345 -9.71 -7.94 25.87
CA ASP A 345 -10.89 -8.31 26.66
C ASP A 345 -12.19 -8.25 25.82
N ASP A 346 -12.39 -7.18 25.03
CA ASP A 346 -13.62 -6.96 24.25
C ASP A 346 -13.82 -8.02 23.15
N TYR A 347 -12.73 -8.59 22.61
CA TYR A 347 -12.76 -9.55 21.50
C TYR A 347 -12.26 -10.95 21.88
N ASP A 348 -12.03 -11.20 23.18
CA ASP A 348 -11.51 -12.46 23.71
C ASP A 348 -10.26 -12.95 22.93
N LEU A 349 -9.29 -12.06 22.73
CA LEU A 349 -8.12 -12.37 21.89
C LEU A 349 -7.19 -13.41 22.51
N TYR A 350 -7.35 -13.72 23.80
CA TYR A 350 -6.59 -14.74 24.52
C TYR A 350 -6.79 -16.15 23.94
N GLN A 351 -7.88 -16.39 23.22
CA GLN A 351 -8.12 -17.66 22.53
C GLN A 351 -7.11 -17.95 21.40
N TYR A 352 -6.32 -16.95 21.01
CA TYR A 352 -5.30 -17.08 19.97
C TYR A 352 -3.89 -17.34 20.52
N ASP A 353 -3.64 -17.15 21.82
CA ASP A 353 -2.36 -17.47 22.47
C ASP A 353 -2.11 -19.00 22.52
#